data_AF-A0A172UWE8-F1
#
_entry.id   AF-A0A172UWE8-F1
#
_cell.length_a   1.000
_cell.length_b   1.000
_cell.length_c   1.000
_cell.angle_alpha   90.00
_cell.angle_beta   90.00
_cell.angle_gamma   90.00
#
_symmetry.space_group_name_H-M   'P 1'
#
loop_
_entity.id
_entity.type
_entity.pdbx_description
1 polymer ?
#
loop_
_entity_poly.entity_id
_entity_poly.type
_entity_poly.pdbx_seq_one_letter_code
_entity_poly.pdbx_strand_id
1 'polypeptide(L)'
;MKFPRIHAPRPTPRMPELAGFEARYDLLPAVRPLHQPAEAIRPLHWWAKDLQAGGDLLVDARFDAMTMTATVSIRLSSYQVVSVVRHHDDKPQTPRTLADVLAESIWRLGSLGWSAEIEEAVAQLRAAGLMATPAKPDTRYLPGWVQQPDRGVRMAYWWAGILKQHGWKLYACGDAVARHGFIAEVPRADGESALVVYPGGMPDDGTAASALANHLARLGSRQRAFVQRVIGDAAAGEGRVV
;
A
#
# COMPACT_ATOMS: atom_id res chain seq x y z
N MET A 1 -0.62 -36.01 39.68
CA MET A 1 -0.10 -35.96 38.30
C MET A 1 -1.02 -35.07 37.47
N LYS A 2 -0.55 -33.92 36.98
CA LYS A 2 -1.31 -33.07 36.04
C LYS A 2 -0.99 -33.55 34.64
N PHE A 3 -1.98 -34.07 33.92
CA PHE A 3 -1.82 -34.38 32.49
C PHE A 3 -1.51 -33.09 31.72
N PRO A 4 -0.55 -33.10 30.78
CA PRO A 4 -0.37 -31.97 29.89
C PRO A 4 -1.67 -31.77 29.12
N ARG A 5 -2.23 -30.56 29.19
CA ARG A 5 -3.35 -30.17 28.34
C ARG A 5 -2.85 -30.26 26.90
N ILE A 6 -3.23 -31.32 26.20
CA ILE A 6 -3.08 -31.41 24.76
C ILE A 6 -4.00 -30.31 24.20
N HIS A 7 -3.43 -29.16 23.88
CA HIS A 7 -4.13 -28.15 23.11
C HIS A 7 -4.54 -28.81 21.80
N ALA A 8 -5.85 -28.92 21.56
CA ALA A 8 -6.34 -29.37 20.27
C ALA A 8 -5.68 -28.50 19.17
N PRO A 9 -5.19 -29.09 18.07
CA PRO A 9 -4.58 -28.32 17.01
C PRO A 9 -5.58 -27.27 16.50
N ARG A 10 -5.13 -26.01 16.39
CA ARG A 10 -5.97 -24.93 15.86
C ARG A 10 -6.45 -25.32 14.45
N PRO A 11 -7.73 -25.11 14.12
CA PRO A 11 -8.25 -25.48 12.81
C PRO A 11 -7.51 -24.69 11.72
N THR A 12 -7.06 -25.41 10.70
CA THR A 12 -6.46 -24.80 9.50
C THR A 12 -7.57 -24.54 8.48
N PRO A 13 -7.76 -23.30 8.03
CA PRO A 13 -8.76 -23.02 7.02
C PRO A 13 -8.33 -23.57 5.66
N ARG A 14 -9.30 -24.00 4.84
CA ARG A 14 -9.07 -24.20 3.41
C ARG A 14 -8.77 -22.83 2.77
N MET A 15 -7.68 -22.73 2.03
CA MET A 15 -7.32 -21.49 1.34
C MET A 15 -8.25 -21.23 0.14
N PRO A 16 -8.52 -19.96 -0.18
CA PRO A 16 -9.22 -19.62 -1.41
C PRO A 16 -8.38 -20.00 -2.65
N GLU A 17 -9.06 -20.28 -3.75
CA GLU A 17 -8.44 -20.73 -5.00
C GLU A 17 -8.52 -19.63 -6.06
N LEU A 18 -7.41 -19.41 -6.75
CA LEU A 18 -7.29 -18.54 -7.91
C LEU A 18 -6.32 -19.22 -8.89
N ALA A 19 -6.75 -19.43 -10.13
CA ALA A 19 -5.94 -20.12 -11.13
C ALA A 19 -4.61 -19.40 -11.36
N GLY A 20 -3.50 -20.15 -11.30
CA GLY A 20 -2.14 -19.62 -11.42
C GLY A 20 -1.55 -19.03 -10.13
N PHE A 21 -2.33 -18.99 -9.04
CA PHE A 21 -1.92 -18.52 -7.73
C PHE A 21 -2.36 -19.49 -6.63
N GLU A 22 -2.19 -20.79 -6.87
CA GLU A 22 -2.53 -21.84 -5.92
C GLU A 22 -1.73 -21.71 -4.63
N ALA A 23 -2.33 -22.08 -3.49
CA ALA A 23 -1.67 -22.01 -2.20
C ALA A 23 -0.43 -22.92 -2.16
N ARG A 24 0.73 -22.33 -1.91
CA ARG A 24 2.00 -23.05 -1.74
C ARG A 24 2.36 -23.14 -0.26
N TYR A 25 2.73 -24.35 0.17
CA TYR A 25 3.02 -24.68 1.57
C TYR A 25 4.49 -25.03 1.81
N ASP A 26 5.33 -24.92 0.77
CA ASP A 26 6.75 -25.19 0.83
C ASP A 26 7.47 -24.32 1.86
N LEU A 27 8.53 -24.87 2.44
CA LEU A 27 9.41 -24.15 3.36
C LEU A 27 10.03 -22.94 2.66
N LEU A 28 10.16 -21.85 3.41
CA LEU A 28 10.70 -20.61 2.89
C LEU A 28 12.23 -20.70 2.81
N PRO A 29 12.87 -20.68 1.62
CA PRO A 29 14.30 -21.00 1.48
C PRO A 29 15.22 -20.06 2.26
N ALA A 30 14.83 -18.80 2.43
CA ALA A 30 15.60 -17.77 3.13
C ALA A 30 15.38 -17.76 4.66
N VAL A 31 14.52 -18.64 5.18
CA VAL A 31 14.15 -18.69 6.60
C VAL A 31 14.76 -19.92 7.25
N ARG A 32 15.45 -19.73 8.38
CA ARG A 32 16.04 -20.84 9.13
C ARG A 32 14.95 -21.82 9.59
N PRO A 33 15.21 -23.15 9.65
CA PRO A 33 14.19 -24.15 10.01
C PRO A 33 13.43 -23.85 11.30
N LEU A 34 14.11 -23.34 12.33
CA LEU A 34 13.50 -22.99 13.63
C LEU A 34 12.60 -21.74 13.60
N HIS A 35 12.67 -20.95 12.53
CA HIS A 35 11.87 -19.72 12.36
C HIS A 35 10.85 -19.84 11.22
N GLN A 36 10.67 -21.05 10.66
CA GLN A 36 9.68 -21.27 9.61
C GLN A 36 8.29 -20.97 10.17
N PRO A 37 7.48 -20.16 9.46
CA PRO A 37 6.11 -19.96 9.86
C PRO A 37 5.35 -21.28 9.78
N ALA A 38 4.26 -21.35 10.56
CA ALA A 38 3.34 -22.47 10.51
C ALA A 38 2.90 -22.74 9.07
N GLU A 39 2.68 -24.01 8.73
CA GLU A 39 2.36 -24.43 7.36
C GLU A 39 1.18 -23.64 6.78
N ALA A 40 0.11 -23.46 7.57
CA ALA A 40 -1.08 -22.68 7.22
C ALA A 40 -0.80 -21.22 6.80
N ILE A 41 0.34 -20.65 7.19
CA ILE A 41 0.70 -19.23 7.00
C ILE A 41 1.61 -19.05 5.79
N ARG A 42 2.37 -20.09 5.39
CA ARG A 42 3.34 -20.04 4.29
C ARG A 42 2.76 -19.54 2.95
N PRO A 43 1.49 -19.82 2.58
CA PRO A 43 0.92 -19.27 1.35
C PRO A 43 1.03 -17.75 1.24
N LEU A 44 0.91 -17.02 2.36
CA LEU A 44 1.03 -15.54 2.36
C LEU A 44 2.38 -15.06 1.81
N HIS A 45 3.46 -15.78 2.11
CA HIS A 45 4.80 -15.44 1.59
C HIS A 45 4.91 -15.67 0.09
N TRP A 46 4.42 -16.81 -0.37
CA TRP A 46 4.48 -17.17 -1.76
C TRP A 46 3.63 -16.23 -2.63
N TRP A 47 2.43 -15.87 -2.19
CA TRP A 47 1.61 -14.86 -2.86
C TRP A 47 2.25 -13.47 -2.84
N ALA A 48 2.90 -13.06 -1.74
CA ALA A 48 3.64 -11.79 -1.72
C ALA A 48 4.82 -11.79 -2.71
N LYS A 49 5.48 -12.94 -2.91
CA LYS A 49 6.51 -13.11 -3.95
C LYS A 49 5.92 -13.06 -5.36
N ASP A 50 4.75 -13.64 -5.57
CA ASP A 50 4.07 -13.59 -6.87
C ASP A 50 3.60 -12.17 -7.21
N LEU A 51 3.11 -11.39 -6.24
CA LEU A 51 2.86 -9.96 -6.39
C LEU A 51 4.13 -9.23 -6.86
N GLN A 52 5.25 -9.43 -6.16
CA GLN A 52 6.51 -8.79 -6.49
C GLN A 52 7.00 -9.16 -7.89
N ALA A 53 6.83 -10.41 -8.31
CA ALA A 53 7.17 -10.84 -9.66
C ALA A 53 6.31 -10.16 -10.74
N GLY A 54 5.06 -9.82 -10.42
CA GLY A 54 4.17 -9.01 -11.27
C GLY A 54 4.45 -7.50 -11.25
N GLY A 55 5.38 -7.03 -10.41
CA GLY A 55 5.69 -5.61 -10.24
C GLY A 55 4.85 -4.89 -9.17
N ASP A 56 3.98 -5.63 -8.49
CA ASP A 56 3.14 -5.13 -7.40
C ASP A 56 3.78 -5.43 -6.04
N LEU A 57 3.45 -4.67 -5.00
CA LEU A 57 4.03 -4.86 -3.67
C LEU A 57 2.98 -4.74 -2.58
N LEU A 58 3.03 -5.65 -1.63
CA LEU A 58 2.18 -5.60 -0.44
C LEU A 58 2.55 -4.37 0.41
N VAL A 59 1.59 -3.50 0.69
CA VAL A 59 1.79 -2.31 1.55
C VAL A 59 1.45 -2.63 2.98
N ASP A 60 0.28 -3.23 3.18
CA ASP A 60 -0.23 -3.62 4.49
C ASP A 60 -1.10 -4.87 4.36
N ALA A 61 -1.14 -5.66 5.42
CA ALA A 61 -1.99 -6.83 5.52
C ALA A 61 -2.30 -7.06 6.99
N ARG A 62 -3.57 -7.01 7.38
CA ARG A 62 -3.97 -7.10 8.78
C ARG A 62 -5.34 -7.68 8.95
N PHE A 63 -5.55 -8.27 10.12
CA PHE A 63 -6.85 -8.72 10.60
C PHE A 63 -7.19 -8.00 11.90
N ASP A 64 -8.36 -7.38 11.94
CA ASP A 64 -8.93 -6.80 13.15
C ASP A 64 -9.96 -7.78 13.72
N ALA A 65 -9.64 -8.37 14.87
CA ALA A 65 -10.50 -9.33 15.56
C ALA A 65 -11.76 -8.68 16.17
N MET A 66 -11.73 -7.38 16.49
CA MET A 66 -12.87 -6.67 17.08
C MET A 66 -13.95 -6.43 16.04
N THR A 67 -13.53 -6.07 14.82
CA THR A 67 -14.45 -5.81 13.70
C THR A 67 -14.58 -7.01 12.75
N MET A 68 -13.88 -8.12 13.04
CA MET A 68 -13.83 -9.32 12.20
C MET A 68 -13.56 -9.00 10.72
N THR A 69 -12.59 -8.11 10.49
CA THR A 69 -12.30 -7.54 9.18
C THR A 69 -10.84 -7.76 8.81
N ALA A 70 -10.59 -8.25 7.59
CA ALA A 70 -9.26 -8.27 7.01
C ALA A 70 -9.10 -7.11 6.02
N THR A 71 -7.94 -6.46 6.05
CA THR A 71 -7.57 -5.40 5.10
C THR A 71 -6.23 -5.74 4.49
N VAL A 72 -6.16 -5.70 3.16
CA VAL A 72 -4.94 -5.87 2.38
C VAL A 72 -4.80 -4.67 1.46
N SER A 73 -3.65 -4.02 1.52
CA SER A 73 -3.30 -2.90 0.66
C SER A 73 -2.13 -3.28 -0.23
N ILE A 74 -2.24 -3.02 -1.53
CA ILE A 74 -1.22 -3.33 -2.53
C ILE A 74 -0.88 -2.07 -3.29
N ARG A 75 0.43 -1.83 -3.46
CA ARG A 75 0.95 -0.84 -4.39
C ARG A 75 1.12 -1.50 -5.74
N LEU A 76 0.35 -1.04 -6.71
CA LEU A 76 0.43 -1.47 -8.09
C LEU A 76 1.74 -0.99 -8.74
N SER A 77 2.11 -1.58 -9.87
CA SER A 77 3.21 -1.11 -10.71
C SER A 77 3.09 0.36 -11.15
N SER A 78 1.86 0.88 -11.26
CA SER A 78 1.58 2.31 -11.46
C SER A 78 1.90 3.18 -10.25
N TYR A 79 2.40 2.61 -9.15
CA TYR A 79 2.62 3.26 -7.86
C TYR A 79 1.34 3.66 -7.10
N GLN A 80 0.16 3.34 -7.63
CA GLN A 80 -1.12 3.53 -6.96
C GLN A 80 -1.32 2.47 -5.87
N VAL A 81 -1.89 2.87 -4.72
CA VAL A 81 -2.34 1.91 -3.70
C VAL A 81 -3.81 1.61 -3.88
N VAL A 82 -4.13 0.32 -3.87
CA VAL A 82 -5.49 -0.20 -3.80
C VAL A 82 -5.65 -1.04 -2.54
N SER A 83 -6.81 -0.98 -1.91
CA SER A 83 -7.12 -1.76 -0.70
C SER A 83 -8.32 -2.65 -0.95
N VAL A 84 -8.19 -3.91 -0.56
CA VAL A 84 -9.29 -4.87 -0.48
C VAL A 84 -9.62 -5.09 0.98
N VAL A 85 -10.90 -4.98 1.30
CA VAL A 85 -11.43 -5.19 2.65
C VAL A 85 -12.40 -6.36 2.60
N ARG A 86 -12.21 -7.33 3.49
CA ARG A 86 -13.10 -8.47 3.70
C ARG A 86 -13.71 -8.36 5.09
N HIS A 87 -14.99 -8.04 5.16
CA HIS A 87 -15.78 -7.93 6.38
C HIS A 87 -16.33 -9.27 6.83
N HIS A 88 -16.93 -9.37 8.01
CA HIS A 88 -17.62 -10.59 8.42
C HIS A 88 -18.83 -10.91 7.53
N ASP A 89 -19.62 -9.89 7.18
CA ASP A 89 -20.92 -10.05 6.52
C ASP A 89 -20.83 -10.26 5.01
N ASP A 90 -19.64 -10.14 4.41
CA ASP A 90 -19.54 -10.36 2.96
C ASP A 90 -19.82 -11.83 2.64
N LYS A 91 -20.60 -12.04 1.58
CA LYS A 91 -20.84 -13.38 1.05
C LYS A 91 -19.52 -13.97 0.54
N PRO A 92 -19.31 -15.29 0.65
CA PRO A 92 -18.19 -15.95 0.00
C PRO A 92 -18.20 -15.64 -1.50
N GLN A 93 -17.16 -14.95 -1.97
CA GLN A 93 -16.97 -14.67 -3.39
C GLN A 93 -15.74 -15.41 -3.90
N THR A 94 -15.79 -15.81 -5.18
CA THR A 94 -14.60 -16.31 -5.86
C THR A 94 -13.61 -15.14 -6.02
N PRO A 95 -12.39 -15.25 -5.49
CA PRO A 95 -11.35 -14.25 -5.68
C PRO A 95 -11.10 -14.00 -7.17
N ARG A 96 -10.90 -12.74 -7.55
CA ARG A 96 -10.57 -12.37 -8.95
C ARG A 96 -9.13 -11.91 -9.08
N THR A 97 -8.56 -11.43 -7.99
CA THR A 97 -7.22 -10.91 -7.92
C THR A 97 -6.45 -11.54 -6.76
N LEU A 98 -5.13 -11.42 -6.79
CA LEU A 98 -4.28 -11.89 -5.69
C LEU A 98 -4.51 -11.08 -4.39
N ALA A 99 -5.00 -9.84 -4.51
CA ALA A 99 -5.44 -9.03 -3.38
C ALA A 99 -6.66 -9.66 -2.67
N ASP A 100 -7.63 -10.14 -3.44
CA ASP A 100 -8.81 -10.84 -2.92
C ASP A 100 -8.41 -12.15 -2.22
N VAL A 101 -7.49 -12.91 -2.82
CA VAL A 101 -6.94 -14.14 -2.24
C VAL A 101 -6.29 -13.86 -0.89
N LEU A 102 -5.44 -12.83 -0.80
CA LEU A 102 -4.77 -12.44 0.43
C LEU A 102 -5.78 -11.98 1.49
N ALA A 103 -6.73 -11.12 1.13
CA ALA A 103 -7.73 -10.60 2.06
C ALA A 103 -8.62 -11.72 2.62
N GLU A 104 -9.13 -12.61 1.76
CA GLU A 104 -9.93 -13.76 2.18
C GLU A 104 -9.11 -14.75 3.03
N SER A 105 -7.84 -14.99 2.69
CA SER A 105 -6.96 -15.88 3.47
C SER A 105 -6.69 -15.34 4.86
N ILE A 106 -6.35 -14.05 4.97
CA ILE A 106 -6.11 -13.36 6.24
C ILE A 106 -7.38 -13.37 7.09
N TRP A 107 -8.55 -13.14 6.47
CA TRP A 107 -9.82 -13.22 7.18
C TRP A 107 -10.09 -14.62 7.72
N ARG A 108 -9.93 -15.67 6.90
CA ARG A 108 -10.12 -17.07 7.32
C ARG A 108 -9.17 -17.47 8.44
N LEU A 109 -7.89 -17.13 8.32
CA LEU A 109 -6.89 -17.38 9.36
C LEU A 109 -7.23 -16.61 10.65
N GLY A 110 -7.49 -15.31 10.55
CA GLY A 110 -7.83 -14.46 11.69
C GLY A 110 -9.08 -14.94 12.43
N SER A 111 -10.13 -15.30 11.70
CA SER A 111 -11.39 -15.82 12.26
C SER A 111 -11.21 -17.13 13.04
N LEU A 112 -10.14 -17.87 12.77
CA LEU A 112 -9.78 -19.13 13.44
C LEU A 112 -8.68 -18.96 14.51
N GLY A 113 -8.34 -17.71 14.87
CA GLY A 113 -7.40 -17.42 15.95
C GLY A 113 -5.92 -17.49 15.55
N TRP A 114 -5.61 -17.18 14.29
CA TRP A 114 -4.22 -17.10 13.78
C TRP A 114 -3.67 -15.66 13.72
N SER A 115 -4.29 -14.69 14.41
CA SER A 115 -3.93 -13.27 14.28
C SER A 115 -2.46 -12.96 14.62
N ALA A 116 -1.91 -13.59 15.66
CA ALA A 116 -0.51 -13.40 16.04
C ALA A 116 0.45 -13.91 14.95
N GLU A 117 0.16 -15.08 14.37
CA GLU A 117 0.97 -15.63 13.28
C GLU A 117 0.86 -14.81 11.98
N ILE A 118 -0.29 -14.17 11.74
CA ILE A 118 -0.45 -13.22 10.64
C ILE A 118 0.46 -12.00 10.87
N GLU A 119 0.47 -11.43 12.07
CA GLU A 119 1.35 -10.29 12.42
C GLU A 119 2.83 -10.66 12.27
N GLU A 120 3.22 -11.84 12.76
CA GLU A 120 4.58 -12.37 12.60
C GLU A 120 4.94 -12.59 11.13
N ALA A 121 4.04 -13.16 10.33
CA ALA A 121 4.25 -13.33 8.91
C ALA A 121 4.45 -11.99 8.21
N VAL A 122 3.62 -10.99 8.49
CA VAL A 122 3.76 -9.64 7.94
C VAL A 122 5.10 -9.02 8.32
N ALA A 123 5.56 -9.20 9.56
CA ALA A 123 6.90 -8.76 9.97
C ALA A 123 8.00 -9.48 9.18
N GLN A 124 7.86 -10.79 8.93
CA GLN A 124 8.80 -11.56 8.09
C GLN A 124 8.78 -11.11 6.62
N LEU A 125 7.61 -10.83 6.04
CA LEU A 125 7.49 -10.31 4.67
C LEU A 125 8.21 -8.96 4.54
N ARG A 126 8.03 -8.08 5.53
CA ARG A 126 8.74 -6.80 5.59
C ARG A 126 10.25 -7.00 5.66
N ALA A 127 10.73 -7.89 6.53
CA ALA A 127 12.15 -8.19 6.66
C ALA A 127 12.75 -8.83 5.39
N ALA A 128 11.95 -9.60 4.65
CA ALA A 128 12.33 -10.21 3.39
C ALA A 128 12.27 -9.23 2.19
N GLY A 129 11.83 -7.99 2.37
CA GLY A 129 11.68 -7.01 1.29
C GLY A 129 10.52 -7.30 0.33
N LEU A 130 9.55 -8.12 0.77
CA LEU A 130 8.33 -8.45 0.00
C LEU A 130 7.19 -7.44 0.23
N MET A 131 7.44 -6.41 1.05
CA MET A 131 6.51 -5.32 1.29
C MET A 131 7.08 -3.99 0.80
N ALA A 132 6.21 -3.06 0.43
CA ALA A 132 6.57 -1.70 0.11
C ALA A 132 7.26 -1.04 1.31
N THR A 133 8.40 -0.40 1.05
CA THR A 133 9.10 0.38 2.07
C THR A 133 8.43 1.75 2.20
N PRO A 134 8.11 2.21 3.42
CA PRO A 134 7.52 3.53 3.61
C PRO A 134 8.39 4.65 3.03
N ALA A 135 7.74 5.62 2.39
CA ALA A 135 8.39 6.79 1.81
C ALA A 135 9.01 7.65 2.91
N LYS A 136 10.34 7.76 2.89
CA LYS A 136 11.08 8.60 3.84
C LYS A 136 11.09 10.05 3.38
N PRO A 137 11.04 11.02 4.30
CA PRO A 137 11.20 12.43 3.94
C PRO A 137 12.63 12.68 3.43
N ASP A 138 12.74 13.35 2.29
CA ASP A 138 14.01 13.83 1.75
C ASP A 138 14.06 15.36 1.82
N THR A 139 15.17 15.90 2.30
CA THR A 139 15.36 17.35 2.49
C THR A 139 16.59 17.88 1.77
N ARG A 140 17.22 17.06 0.91
CA ARG A 140 18.37 17.46 0.09
C ARG A 140 18.03 18.70 -0.73
N TYR A 141 19.05 19.48 -1.04
CA TYR A 141 18.92 20.67 -1.88
C TYR A 141 18.46 20.29 -3.28
N LEU A 142 17.60 21.14 -3.85
CA LEU A 142 17.03 20.95 -5.16
C LEU A 142 18.11 21.22 -6.22
N PRO A 143 18.32 20.31 -7.19
CA PRO A 143 19.30 20.50 -8.24
C PRO A 143 18.97 21.73 -9.10
N GLY A 144 19.98 22.57 -9.38
CA GLY A 144 19.83 23.74 -10.26
C GLY A 144 19.23 25.00 -9.59
N TRP A 145 18.94 24.97 -8.29
CA TRP A 145 18.40 26.11 -7.56
C TRP A 145 19.49 26.91 -6.84
N VAL A 146 19.68 28.17 -7.23
CA VAL A 146 20.62 29.10 -6.57
C VAL A 146 20.15 29.45 -5.16
N GLN A 147 18.87 29.81 -5.01
CA GLN A 147 18.24 30.02 -3.71
C GLN A 147 17.33 28.83 -3.39
N GLN A 148 17.67 28.10 -2.33
CA GLN A 148 16.92 26.92 -1.92
C GLN A 148 15.61 27.32 -1.24
N PRO A 149 14.47 26.71 -1.62
CA PRO A 149 13.24 26.90 -0.88
C PRO A 149 13.35 26.24 0.49
N ASP A 150 12.43 26.56 1.40
CA ASP A 150 12.47 26.02 2.76
C ASP A 150 12.34 24.49 2.81
N ARG A 151 12.68 23.91 3.98
CA ARG A 151 12.71 22.46 4.18
C ARG A 151 11.38 21.77 3.83
N GLY A 152 10.25 22.39 4.16
CA GLY A 152 8.93 21.82 3.90
C GLY A 152 8.64 21.71 2.40
N VAL A 153 8.98 22.75 1.63
CA VAL A 153 8.82 22.75 0.18
C VAL A 153 9.72 21.70 -0.48
N ARG A 154 10.98 21.55 -0.02
CA ARG A 154 11.89 20.53 -0.58
C ARG A 154 11.39 19.10 -0.35
N MET A 155 10.79 18.83 0.81
CA MET A 155 10.16 17.52 1.08
C MET A 155 9.03 17.22 0.11
N ALA A 156 8.12 18.18 -0.11
CA ALA A 156 7.05 18.04 -1.09
C ALA A 156 7.61 17.78 -2.51
N TYR A 157 8.67 18.49 -2.88
CA TYR A 157 9.33 18.31 -4.17
C TYR A 157 9.85 16.89 -4.37
N TRP A 158 10.55 16.32 -3.39
CA TRP A 158 11.12 14.97 -3.55
C TRP A 158 10.05 13.88 -3.60
N TRP A 159 8.98 13.97 -2.81
CA TRP A 159 7.86 13.02 -2.94
C TRP A 159 7.13 13.17 -4.27
N ALA A 160 6.88 14.39 -4.73
CA ALA A 160 6.33 14.64 -6.06
C ALA A 160 7.22 14.06 -7.17
N GLY A 161 8.55 14.20 -7.05
CA GLY A 161 9.51 13.62 -7.98
C GLY A 161 9.40 12.11 -8.10
N ILE A 162 9.19 11.39 -6.98
CA ILE A 162 8.94 9.94 -7.01
C ILE A 162 7.68 9.63 -7.82
N LEU A 163 6.56 10.32 -7.58
CA LEU A 163 5.32 10.09 -8.32
C LEU A 163 5.49 10.38 -9.82
N LYS A 164 6.15 11.48 -10.17
CA LYS A 164 6.42 11.86 -11.56
C LYS A 164 7.33 10.86 -12.28
N GLN A 165 8.29 10.24 -11.59
CA GLN A 165 9.10 9.16 -12.15
C GLN A 165 8.26 7.93 -12.55
N HIS A 166 7.11 7.73 -11.91
CA HIS A 166 6.13 6.71 -12.26
C HIS A 166 5.05 7.21 -13.24
N GLY A 167 5.28 8.34 -13.91
CA GLY A 167 4.39 8.86 -14.95
C GLY A 167 3.16 9.63 -14.44
N TRP A 168 3.09 9.91 -13.13
CA TRP A 168 1.98 10.69 -12.59
C TRP A 168 2.11 12.15 -13.00
N LYS A 169 0.97 12.78 -13.29
CA LYS A 169 0.87 14.23 -13.38
C LYS A 169 0.13 14.76 -12.18
N LEU A 170 0.64 15.81 -11.56
CA LEU A 170 0.15 16.35 -10.29
C LEU A 170 -0.50 17.71 -10.52
N TYR A 171 -1.70 17.89 -10.02
CA TYR A 171 -2.51 19.10 -10.15
C TYR A 171 -3.00 19.57 -8.80
N ALA A 172 -3.41 20.83 -8.72
CA ALA A 172 -4.06 21.40 -7.54
C ALA A 172 -3.29 21.14 -6.22
N CYS A 173 -1.95 21.12 -6.28
CA CYS A 173 -1.13 20.77 -5.12
C CYS A 173 -1.20 21.84 -4.03
N GLY A 174 -1.73 21.48 -2.86
CA GLY A 174 -1.98 22.39 -1.74
C GLY A 174 -3.29 23.17 -1.87
N ASP A 175 -4.07 22.92 -2.93
CA ASP A 175 -5.32 23.61 -3.18
C ASP A 175 -6.44 23.13 -2.24
N ALA A 176 -7.36 24.03 -1.89
CA ALA A 176 -8.49 23.73 -1.03
C ALA A 176 -9.44 22.67 -1.63
N VAL A 177 -9.51 22.55 -2.97
CA VAL A 177 -10.34 21.53 -3.64
C VAL A 177 -10.01 20.09 -3.20
N ALA A 178 -8.73 19.84 -2.91
CA ALA A 178 -8.25 18.55 -2.40
C ALA A 178 -8.01 18.59 -0.88
N ARG A 179 -8.69 19.47 -0.13
CA ARG A 179 -8.44 19.70 1.30
C ARG A 179 -6.96 19.97 1.61
N HIS A 180 -6.31 20.76 0.75
CA HIS A 180 -4.87 21.03 0.78
C HIS A 180 -3.95 19.82 0.49
N GLY A 181 -4.49 18.75 -0.12
CA GLY A 181 -3.74 17.65 -0.72
C GLY A 181 -3.39 17.93 -2.18
N PHE A 182 -3.63 16.98 -3.08
CA PHE A 182 -3.45 17.18 -4.54
C PHE A 182 -4.42 16.32 -5.36
N ILE A 183 -4.51 16.61 -6.65
CA ILE A 183 -5.20 15.78 -7.64
C ILE A 183 -4.12 15.21 -8.56
N ALA A 184 -4.26 13.98 -9.04
CA ALA A 184 -3.31 13.40 -9.98
C ALA A 184 -3.99 12.68 -11.13
N GLU A 185 -3.38 12.77 -12.32
CA GLU A 185 -3.57 11.78 -13.38
C GLU A 185 -2.62 10.61 -13.09
N VAL A 186 -3.20 9.45 -12.80
CA VAL A 186 -2.50 8.21 -12.47
C VAL A 186 -2.55 7.26 -13.66
N PRO A 187 -1.41 6.80 -14.20
CA PRO A 187 -1.39 5.82 -15.27
C PRO A 187 -2.05 4.50 -14.85
N ARG A 188 -2.82 3.89 -15.74
CA ARG A 188 -3.42 2.56 -15.58
C ARG A 188 -2.75 1.54 -16.49
N ALA A 189 -2.95 0.26 -16.18
CA ALA A 189 -2.37 -0.86 -16.91
C ALA A 189 -2.90 -1.00 -18.36
N ASP A 190 -4.10 -0.47 -18.63
CA ASP A 190 -4.72 -0.41 -19.97
C ASP A 190 -4.18 0.72 -20.84
N GLY A 191 -3.26 1.55 -20.32
CA GLY A 191 -2.72 2.72 -21.00
C GLY A 191 -3.57 3.99 -20.84
N GLU A 192 -4.73 3.91 -20.18
CA GLU A 192 -5.50 5.09 -19.81
C GLU A 192 -4.95 5.75 -18.55
N SER A 193 -5.37 6.99 -18.28
CA SER A 193 -5.07 7.69 -17.02
C SER A 193 -6.35 7.96 -16.26
N ALA A 194 -6.32 7.78 -14.93
CA ALA A 194 -7.42 8.16 -14.07
C ALA A 194 -7.11 9.43 -13.30
N LEU A 195 -8.07 10.34 -13.26
CA LEU A 195 -8.00 11.49 -12.37
C LEU A 195 -8.44 11.08 -10.96
N VAL A 196 -7.53 11.15 -10.00
CA VAL A 196 -7.74 10.71 -8.61
C VAL A 196 -7.43 11.86 -7.66
N VAL A 197 -8.27 12.03 -6.63
CA VAL A 197 -8.08 13.04 -5.58
C VAL A 197 -7.37 12.39 -4.40
N TYR A 198 -6.26 12.99 -3.97
CA TYR A 198 -5.50 12.62 -2.77
C TYR A 198 -5.68 13.73 -1.73
N PRO A 199 -6.70 13.60 -0.85
CA PRO A 199 -7.05 14.69 0.05
C PRO A 199 -6.02 14.85 1.17
N GLY A 200 -5.85 16.09 1.63
CA GLY A 200 -5.12 16.35 2.88
C GLY A 200 -5.82 15.68 4.06
N GLY A 201 -5.04 15.02 4.91
CA GLY A 201 -5.55 14.26 6.07
C GLY A 201 -6.03 12.84 5.73
N MET A 202 -5.73 12.33 4.53
CA MET A 202 -5.97 10.91 4.21
C MET A 202 -5.15 10.00 5.14
N PRO A 203 -5.61 8.75 5.40
CA PRO A 203 -4.82 7.77 6.13
C PRO A 203 -3.41 7.64 5.55
N ASP A 204 -2.41 7.60 6.42
CA ASP A 204 -1.04 7.37 5.97
C ASP A 204 -0.85 5.89 5.65
N ASP A 205 -0.77 5.58 4.36
CA ASP A 205 -0.47 4.23 3.84
C ASP A 205 1.03 4.00 3.66
N GLY A 206 1.87 4.95 4.11
CA GLY A 206 3.32 4.90 3.98
C GLY A 206 3.83 5.19 2.57
N THR A 207 2.99 5.57 1.60
CA THR A 207 3.47 5.90 0.25
C THR A 207 3.90 7.35 0.09
N ALA A 208 4.57 7.64 -1.03
CA ALA A 208 4.89 9.03 -1.38
C ALA A 208 3.62 9.86 -1.62
N ALA A 209 2.52 9.24 -2.06
CA ALA A 209 1.25 9.92 -2.30
C ALA A 209 0.58 10.35 -0.99
N SER A 210 0.40 9.44 -0.02
CA SER A 210 -0.12 9.79 1.31
C SER A 210 0.78 10.81 2.01
N ALA A 211 2.10 10.60 1.95
CA ALA A 211 3.08 11.49 2.56
C ALA A 211 3.02 12.90 1.96
N LEU A 212 2.94 13.01 0.63
CA LEU A 212 2.79 14.29 -0.06
C LEU A 212 1.48 14.97 0.32
N ALA A 213 0.33 14.30 0.21
CA ALA A 213 -0.98 14.88 0.51
C ALA A 213 -1.06 15.42 1.95
N ASN A 214 -0.63 14.61 2.92
CA ASN A 214 -0.63 14.99 4.34
C ASN A 214 0.41 16.07 4.65
N HIS A 215 1.52 16.11 3.92
CA HIS A 215 2.51 17.17 4.09
C HIS A 215 2.04 18.50 3.52
N LEU A 216 1.46 18.52 2.32
CA LEU A 216 0.88 19.72 1.71
C LEU A 216 -0.15 20.37 2.62
N ALA A 217 -1.00 19.57 3.28
CA ALA A 217 -2.01 20.06 4.21
C ALA A 217 -1.42 20.80 5.43
N ARG A 218 -0.20 20.45 5.84
CA ARG A 218 0.51 21.04 6.99
C ARG A 218 1.33 22.28 6.63
N LEU A 219 1.58 22.54 5.34
CA LEU A 219 2.34 23.71 4.90
C LEU A 219 1.55 25.00 5.10
N GLY A 220 2.22 26.12 5.33
CA GLY A 220 1.58 27.44 5.34
C GLY A 220 1.15 27.90 3.95
N SER A 221 0.24 28.88 3.87
CA SER A 221 -0.34 29.32 2.58
C SER A 221 0.70 29.76 1.54
N ARG A 222 1.76 30.48 1.96
CA ARG A 222 2.86 30.89 1.05
C ARG A 222 3.65 29.69 0.52
N GLN A 223 3.89 28.69 1.38
CA GLN A 223 4.59 27.47 0.99
C GLN A 223 3.75 26.65 0.01
N ARG A 224 2.43 26.52 0.25
CA ARG A 224 1.52 25.84 -0.68
C ARG A 224 1.49 26.51 -2.05
N ALA A 225 1.35 27.84 -2.10
CA ALA A 225 1.39 28.58 -3.35
C ALA A 225 2.72 28.38 -4.09
N PHE A 226 3.83 28.34 -3.36
CA PHE A 226 5.14 28.05 -3.95
C PHE A 226 5.22 26.61 -4.48
N VAL A 227 4.77 25.63 -3.71
CA VAL A 227 4.76 24.22 -4.10
C VAL A 227 3.91 24.03 -5.35
N GLN A 228 2.69 24.56 -5.38
CA GLN A 228 1.80 24.49 -6.55
C GLN A 228 2.49 24.93 -7.84
N ARG A 229 3.27 26.01 -7.79
CA ARG A 229 4.02 26.52 -8.95
C ARG A 229 5.21 25.63 -9.35
N VAL A 230 5.84 24.93 -8.40
CA VAL A 230 7.07 24.17 -8.65
C VAL A 230 6.81 22.71 -8.96
N ILE A 231 5.79 22.10 -8.34
CA ILE A 231 5.48 20.68 -8.52
C ILE A 231 4.24 20.46 -9.39
N GLY A 232 3.32 21.42 -9.46
CA GLY A 232 2.11 21.29 -10.26
C GLY A 232 2.45 21.22 -11.74
N ASP A 233 1.93 20.22 -12.42
CA ASP A 233 1.91 20.16 -13.86
C ASP A 233 0.88 21.16 -14.39
N ALA A 234 1.21 21.82 -15.49
CA ALA A 234 0.24 22.66 -16.17
C ALA A 234 -0.90 21.75 -16.63
N ALA A 235 -2.14 22.08 -16.25
CA ALA A 235 -3.29 21.49 -16.90
C ALA A 235 -3.17 21.80 -18.40
N ALA A 236 -3.00 20.78 -19.24
CA ALA A 236 -3.11 20.96 -20.67
C ALA A 236 -4.54 21.45 -20.92
N GLY A 237 -4.68 22.74 -21.19
CA GLY A 237 -5.97 23.37 -21.43
C GLY A 237 -6.52 22.92 -22.77
N GLU A 238 -7.15 21.76 -22.83
CA GLU A 238 -8.23 21.50 -23.79
C GLU A 238 -9.49 22.17 -23.26
N GLY A 239 -9.59 23.47 -23.50
CA GLY A 239 -10.71 24.27 -22.99
C GLY A 239 -10.57 25.77 -23.17
N ARG A 240 -9.84 26.24 -24.19
CA ARG A 240 -10.10 27.57 -24.74
C ARG A 240 -11.29 27.44 -25.69
N VAL A 241 -12.49 27.65 -25.15
CA VAL A 241 -13.62 28.07 -25.98
C VAL A 241 -13.27 29.49 -26.45
N VAL A 242 -13.09 29.63 -27.77
CA VAL A 242 -13.05 30.91 -28.47
C VAL A 242 -14.47 31.44 -28.56
#